data_AF-A0A812NG24-F1
#
_entry.id   AF-A0A812NG24-F1
#
_cell.length_a   1.000
_cell.length_b   1.000
_cell.length_c   1.000
_cell.angle_alpha   90.00
_cell.angle_beta   90.00
_cell.angle_gamma   90.00
#
_symmetry.space_group_name_H-M   'P 1'
#
loop_
_entity.id
_entity.type
_entity.pdbx_description
1 polymer ?
#
loop_
_entity_poly.entity_id
_entity_poly.type
_entity_poly.pdbx_seq_one_letter_code
_entity_poly.pdbx_strand_id
1 'polypeptide(L)'
;AVERVHKAFQELLLSKVTTRAVAKRSTLQFVSACDVSRACQNLLMGRSEHVFGDIRDAFPTLEMLGPDRPVAERWALAKRAAANVPRTCRCHVACRPPPVTVDISGSPCQPWSKAGQKRRWTDGRSDLLLLWAALMLKHEPPVILHENVFGFPTSVLEDLMQEKYVIHHLRETLEEENFCRRAKGLDMVQTPSRSWECLLTEQQQKYLAKYRETWQQCRSDKEQEPVFDLSQNPARFLKMTTKDGRLPTFRTNTKIWVDGLSRWLLPVEMAAAMAMNYGVLGQPNRQQVGNGMHVANCGVVLAVALACTR
;
A
#
# COMPACT_ATOMS: atom_id res chain seq x y z
N ALA A 1 -20.71 14.21 3.67
CA ALA A 1 -20.05 13.34 2.68
C ALA A 1 -19.04 12.41 3.37
N VAL A 2 -18.11 12.96 4.17
CA VAL A 2 -17.11 12.21 4.94
C VAL A 2 -17.71 11.12 5.84
N GLU A 3 -18.77 11.39 6.62
CA GLU A 3 -19.42 10.35 7.43
C GLU A 3 -20.06 9.22 6.61
N ARG A 4 -20.53 9.51 5.40
CA ARG A 4 -21.08 8.48 4.50
C ARG A 4 -19.97 7.60 3.94
N VAL A 5 -18.82 8.19 3.60
CA VAL A 5 -17.63 7.45 3.16
C VAL A 5 -17.05 6.62 4.31
N HIS A 6 -16.95 7.18 5.52
CA HIS A 6 -16.47 6.48 6.71
C HIS A 6 -17.40 5.33 7.11
N LYS A 7 -18.72 5.55 7.09
CA LYS A 7 -19.73 4.50 7.35
C LYS A 7 -19.72 3.43 6.27
N ALA A 8 -19.62 3.78 4.99
CA ALA A 8 -19.49 2.83 3.90
C ALA A 8 -18.19 2.01 4.00
N PHE A 9 -17.08 2.61 4.44
CA PHE A 9 -15.82 1.93 4.68
C PHE A 9 -15.90 0.95 5.87
N GLN A 10 -16.48 1.38 7.00
CA GLN A 10 -16.76 0.53 8.17
C GLN A 10 -17.72 -0.62 7.81
N GLU A 11 -18.81 -0.35 7.08
CA GLU A 11 -19.75 -1.35 6.61
C GLU A 11 -19.13 -2.29 5.57
N LEU A 12 -18.14 -1.87 4.79
CA LEU A 12 -17.41 -2.74 3.87
C LEU A 12 -16.42 -3.67 4.59
N LEU A 13 -15.72 -3.15 5.60
CA LEU A 13 -14.85 -3.96 6.46
C LEU A 13 -15.66 -4.98 7.27
N LEU A 14 -16.92 -4.68 7.59
CA LEU A 14 -17.78 -5.50 8.45
C LEU A 14 -18.86 -6.32 7.71
N SER A 15 -19.26 -5.97 6.48
CA SER A 15 -20.34 -6.65 5.76
C SER A 15 -19.83 -7.83 4.92
N LYS A 16 -20.39 -9.00 5.22
CA LYS A 16 -20.14 -10.31 4.62
C LYS A 16 -20.58 -10.44 3.14
N VAL A 17 -20.70 -9.33 2.39
CA VAL A 17 -21.33 -9.30 1.07
C VAL A 17 -20.32 -9.57 -0.04
N THR A 18 -20.13 -10.86 -0.31
CA THR A 18 -19.76 -11.48 -1.59
C THR A 18 -19.17 -10.56 -2.69
N THR A 19 -17.87 -10.73 -2.89
CA THR A 19 -17.01 -10.29 -4.01
C THR A 19 -17.55 -10.57 -5.43
N ARG A 20 -18.65 -11.31 -5.60
CA ARG A 20 -19.21 -11.67 -6.92
C ARG A 20 -20.12 -10.61 -7.54
N ALA A 21 -20.72 -9.70 -6.78
CA ALA A 21 -21.69 -8.74 -7.31
C ALA A 21 -21.05 -7.46 -7.90
N VAL A 22 -19.89 -7.03 -7.40
CA VAL A 22 -19.21 -5.78 -7.84
C VAL A 22 -18.36 -5.95 -9.09
N ALA A 23 -18.04 -7.20 -9.46
CA ALA A 23 -17.34 -7.50 -10.70
C ALA A 23 -18.14 -7.13 -11.97
N LYS A 24 -19.43 -6.75 -11.85
CA LYS A 24 -20.18 -6.16 -12.97
C LYS A 24 -19.87 -4.65 -13.08
N ARG A 25 -18.83 -4.35 -13.87
CA ARG A 25 -18.55 -3.08 -14.58
C ARG A 25 -18.04 -1.86 -13.81
N SER A 26 -17.13 -2.03 -12.85
CA SER A 26 -16.21 -0.93 -12.53
C SER A 26 -15.00 -1.03 -13.47
N THR A 27 -14.99 -0.29 -14.59
CA THR A 27 -13.78 -0.18 -15.43
C THR A 27 -12.82 0.80 -14.76
N LEU A 28 -11.79 0.29 -14.10
CA LEU A 28 -10.68 1.12 -13.65
C LEU A 28 -9.94 1.65 -14.87
N GLN A 29 -9.80 2.97 -14.96
CA GLN A 29 -9.04 3.63 -16.01
C GLN A 29 -7.80 4.27 -15.39
N PHE A 30 -6.63 3.92 -15.92
CA PHE A 30 -5.36 4.55 -15.55
C PHE A 30 -5.21 5.87 -16.31
N VAL A 31 -5.55 6.97 -15.65
CA VAL A 31 -5.57 8.30 -16.27
C VAL A 31 -4.15 8.85 -16.44
N SER A 32 -3.43 9.01 -15.34
CA SER A 32 -2.11 9.65 -15.30
C SER A 32 -1.12 8.90 -14.41
N ALA A 33 0.17 9.05 -14.71
CA ALA A 33 1.26 8.55 -13.89
C ALA A 33 2.43 9.55 -13.87
N CYS A 34 3.23 9.54 -12.80
CA CYS A 34 4.41 10.39 -12.64
C CYS A 34 5.57 9.54 -12.13
N ASP A 35 6.69 9.53 -12.83
CA ASP A 35 7.90 8.80 -12.40
C ASP A 35 9.14 9.50 -12.97
N VAL A 36 10.21 9.63 -12.19
CA VAL A 36 11.47 10.23 -12.65
C VAL A 36 12.27 9.28 -13.55
N SER A 37 12.08 7.97 -13.41
CA SER A 37 12.77 6.94 -14.18
C SER A 37 12.21 6.83 -15.59
N ARG A 38 13.06 7.11 -16.59
CA ARG A 38 12.68 6.98 -18.01
C ARG A 38 12.24 5.56 -18.37
N ALA A 39 12.82 4.54 -17.72
CA ALA A 39 12.40 3.15 -17.93
C ALA A 39 10.97 2.91 -17.43
N CYS A 40 10.62 3.41 -16.24
CA CYS A 40 9.26 3.33 -15.69
C CYS A 40 8.27 4.11 -16.56
N GLN A 41 8.63 5.33 -16.94
CA GLN A 41 7.80 6.14 -17.84
C GLN A 41 7.47 5.41 -19.15
N ASN A 42 8.46 4.74 -19.76
CA ASN A 42 8.24 3.97 -20.99
C ASN A 42 7.26 2.81 -20.80
N LEU A 43 7.30 2.13 -19.65
CA LEU A 43 6.31 1.09 -19.30
C LEU A 43 4.91 1.69 -19.08
N LEU A 44 4.84 2.87 -18.48
CA LEU A 44 3.59 3.57 -18.16
C LEU A 44 2.92 4.17 -19.40
N MET A 45 3.67 4.58 -20.43
CA MET A 45 3.10 5.13 -21.67
C MET A 45 2.21 4.12 -22.42
N GLY A 46 2.39 2.81 -22.20
CA GLY A 46 1.49 1.79 -22.75
C GLY A 46 0.23 1.55 -21.92
N ARG A 47 0.07 2.24 -20.78
CA ARG A 47 -1.00 1.99 -19.79
C ARG A 47 -1.74 3.25 -19.34
N SER A 48 -1.15 4.43 -19.52
CA SER A 48 -1.70 5.70 -19.06
C SER A 48 -1.63 6.75 -20.18
N GLU A 49 -2.68 7.55 -20.29
CA GLU A 49 -2.81 8.62 -21.27
C GLU A 49 -1.86 9.80 -20.98
N HIS A 50 -1.47 9.98 -19.72
CA HIS A 50 -0.65 11.11 -19.28
C HIS A 50 0.53 10.64 -18.42
N VAL A 51 1.72 10.61 -18.98
CA VAL A 51 2.95 10.26 -18.25
C VAL A 51 3.81 11.50 -18.00
N PHE A 52 3.93 11.88 -16.73
CA PHE A 52 4.76 12.97 -16.25
C PHE A 52 6.14 12.48 -15.83
N GLY A 53 7.14 13.36 -15.98
CA GLY A 53 8.51 13.09 -15.61
C GLY A 53 8.77 13.37 -14.13
N ASP A 54 9.74 14.23 -13.87
CA ASP A 54 9.99 14.68 -12.51
C ASP A 54 8.85 15.60 -12.06
N ILE A 55 8.26 15.32 -10.89
CA ILE A 55 7.26 16.23 -10.30
C ILE A 55 7.84 17.63 -10.09
N ARG A 56 9.16 17.76 -10.04
CA ARG A 56 9.85 19.05 -9.99
C ARG A 56 9.68 19.90 -11.25
N ASP A 57 9.51 19.27 -12.40
CA ASP A 57 9.34 20.00 -13.67
C ASP A 57 8.03 20.80 -13.68
N ALA A 58 7.06 20.40 -12.85
CA ALA A 58 5.81 21.12 -12.63
C ALA A 58 5.98 22.43 -11.84
N PHE A 59 7.16 22.72 -11.29
CA PHE A 59 7.37 23.91 -10.45
C PHE A 59 8.69 24.61 -10.81
N PRO A 60 8.72 25.46 -11.85
CA PRO A 60 9.94 26.12 -12.31
C PRO A 60 10.64 26.98 -11.24
N THR A 61 9.94 27.37 -10.17
CA THR A 61 10.50 28.11 -9.02
C THR A 61 11.15 27.21 -7.95
N LEU A 62 11.42 25.94 -8.26
CA LEU A 62 11.92 24.96 -7.30
C LEU A 62 13.31 25.23 -6.75
N GLU A 63 14.13 26.03 -7.44
CA GLU A 63 15.39 26.54 -6.89
C GLU A 63 15.16 27.27 -5.54
N MET A 64 13.93 27.70 -5.27
CA MET A 64 13.55 28.31 -3.99
C MET A 64 13.25 27.30 -2.88
N LEU A 65 12.97 26.03 -3.18
CA LEU A 65 12.76 24.98 -2.17
C LEU A 65 14.11 24.36 -1.80
N GLY A 66 14.99 25.17 -1.21
CA GLY A 66 16.28 24.69 -0.70
C GLY A 66 16.14 24.09 0.70
N PRO A 67 16.88 23.02 1.06
CA PRO A 67 16.80 22.38 2.38
C PRO A 67 17.13 23.33 3.54
N ASP A 68 17.86 24.42 3.26
CA ASP A 68 18.24 25.44 4.24
C ASP A 68 17.07 26.34 4.66
N ARG A 69 15.95 26.32 3.92
CA ARG A 69 14.76 27.11 4.26
C ARG A 69 13.88 26.41 5.30
N PRO A 70 13.24 27.17 6.20
CA PRO A 70 12.21 26.64 7.09
C PRO A 70 11.13 25.88 6.32
N VAL A 71 10.68 24.75 6.86
CA VAL A 71 9.64 23.89 6.23
C VAL A 71 8.37 24.68 5.93
N ALA A 72 7.95 25.57 6.82
CA ALA A 72 6.77 26.40 6.63
C ALA A 72 6.87 27.32 5.40
N GLU A 73 8.05 27.89 5.15
CA GLU A 73 8.29 28.74 3.98
C GLU A 73 8.28 27.91 2.70
N ARG A 74 8.94 26.75 2.72
CA ARG A 74 8.93 25.78 1.60
C ARG A 74 7.51 25.31 1.29
N TRP A 75 6.70 25.03 2.31
CA TRP A 75 5.31 24.65 2.14
C TRP A 75 4.47 25.77 1.50
N ALA A 76 4.64 27.01 1.95
CA ALA A 76 3.96 28.16 1.35
C ALA A 76 4.37 28.39 -0.12
N LEU A 77 5.64 28.15 -0.46
CA LEU A 77 6.12 28.17 -1.84
C LEU A 77 5.51 27.04 -2.67
N ALA A 78 5.49 25.80 -2.15
CA ALA A 78 4.87 24.65 -2.82
C ALA A 78 3.39 24.90 -3.14
N LYS A 79 2.60 25.42 -2.18
CA LYS A 79 1.18 25.77 -2.41
C LYS A 79 1.00 26.82 -3.50
N ARG A 80 1.81 27.89 -3.48
CA ARG A 80 1.76 28.95 -4.51
C ARG A 80 2.12 28.42 -5.88
N ALA A 81 3.17 27.61 -5.95
CA ALA A 81 3.65 27.05 -7.20
C ALA A 81 2.65 26.01 -7.76
N ALA A 82 1.99 25.23 -6.89
CA ALA A 82 0.93 24.30 -7.28
C ALA A 82 -0.18 25.00 -8.07
N ALA A 83 -0.58 26.22 -7.71
CA ALA A 83 -1.62 26.98 -8.41
C ALA A 83 -1.34 27.17 -9.92
N ASN A 84 -0.07 27.27 -10.31
CA ASN A 84 0.36 27.64 -11.67
C ASN A 84 1.13 26.52 -12.41
N VAL A 85 1.08 25.29 -11.91
CA VAL A 85 1.82 24.15 -12.48
C VAL A 85 1.68 24.06 -14.00
N PRO A 86 2.77 24.27 -14.76
CA PRO A 86 2.82 23.95 -16.18
C PRO A 86 2.58 22.46 -16.33
N ARG A 87 1.68 22.10 -17.23
CA ARG A 87 1.32 20.70 -17.43
C ARG A 87 1.95 20.22 -18.73
N THR A 88 3.26 20.01 -18.74
CA THR A 88 3.92 19.28 -19.82
C THR A 88 3.99 17.81 -19.41
N CYS A 89 3.50 16.91 -20.26
CA CYS A 89 3.73 15.48 -20.06
C CYS A 89 4.48 14.94 -21.28
N ARG A 90 4.99 13.71 -21.21
CA ARG A 90 5.75 13.13 -22.33
C ARG A 90 4.87 12.84 -23.56
N CYS A 91 3.56 12.81 -23.37
CA CYS A 91 2.57 12.54 -24.41
C CYS A 91 2.03 13.84 -25.06
N HIS A 92 2.07 14.97 -24.35
CA HIS A 92 1.39 16.20 -24.76
C HIS A 92 2.20 17.45 -24.41
N VAL A 93 2.31 18.39 -25.36
CA VAL A 93 2.93 19.71 -25.17
C VAL A 93 2.14 20.57 -24.18
N ALA A 94 0.81 20.49 -24.24
CA ALA A 94 -0.10 21.11 -23.27
C ALA A 94 -1.02 20.03 -22.69
N CYS A 95 -0.57 19.36 -21.64
CA CYS A 95 -1.29 18.28 -20.99
C CYS A 95 -2.37 18.84 -20.04
N ARG A 96 -3.55 18.23 -20.00
CA ARG A 96 -4.54 18.48 -18.95
C ARG A 96 -5.14 17.14 -18.55
N PRO A 97 -4.52 16.41 -17.59
CA PRO A 97 -5.11 15.15 -17.16
C PRO A 97 -6.50 15.45 -16.58
N PRO A 98 -7.50 14.60 -16.87
CA PRO A 98 -8.82 14.73 -16.28
C PRO A 98 -8.75 14.54 -14.76
N PRO A 99 -9.75 15.04 -14.02
CA PRO A 99 -9.87 14.76 -12.59
C PRO A 99 -9.87 13.24 -12.32
N VAL A 100 -9.25 12.84 -11.20
CA VAL A 100 -9.17 11.43 -10.79
C VAL A 100 -9.96 11.22 -9.50
N THR A 101 -10.58 10.04 -9.36
CA THR A 101 -11.29 9.66 -8.15
C THR A 101 -10.34 9.20 -7.04
N VAL A 102 -9.20 8.62 -7.43
CA VAL A 102 -8.19 8.04 -6.53
C VAL A 102 -6.79 8.45 -6.98
N ASP A 103 -5.99 9.03 -6.07
CA ASP A 103 -4.55 9.19 -6.24
C ASP A 103 -3.78 8.14 -5.45
N ILE A 104 -2.69 7.64 -6.01
CA ILE A 104 -1.84 6.62 -5.40
C ILE A 104 -0.41 7.07 -5.56
N SER A 105 0.25 7.32 -4.44
CA SER A 105 1.56 7.93 -4.44
C SER A 105 2.45 7.35 -3.34
N GLY A 106 3.70 7.09 -3.68
CA GLY A 106 4.76 6.80 -2.71
C GLY A 106 5.77 7.95 -2.72
N SER A 107 5.72 8.83 -1.72
CA SER A 107 6.74 9.87 -1.61
C SER A 107 8.10 9.27 -1.24
N PRO A 108 9.24 9.90 -1.58
CA PRO A 108 10.55 9.41 -1.22
C PRO A 108 10.67 9.05 0.27
N CYS A 109 10.96 7.78 0.56
CA CYS A 109 11.05 7.28 1.92
C CYS A 109 12.44 7.43 2.53
N GLN A 110 13.47 7.70 1.71
CA GLN A 110 14.86 7.79 2.12
C GLN A 110 15.13 8.83 3.22
N PRO A 111 14.47 10.02 3.24
CA PRO A 111 14.62 10.97 4.34
C PRO A 111 14.16 10.44 5.70
N TRP A 112 13.25 9.46 5.70
CA TRP A 112 12.55 8.93 6.88
C TRP A 112 13.03 7.53 7.29
N SER A 113 13.65 6.79 6.38
CA SER A 113 14.09 5.41 6.59
C SER A 113 15.25 5.30 7.59
N LYS A 114 15.25 4.21 8.36
CA LYS A 114 16.36 3.85 9.26
C LYS A 114 17.67 3.53 8.53
N ALA A 115 17.56 3.03 7.30
CA ALA A 115 18.73 2.71 6.46
C ALA A 115 19.33 3.95 5.79
N GLY A 116 18.59 5.07 5.77
CA GLY A 116 19.09 6.36 5.29
C GLY A 116 19.79 7.17 6.38
N GLN A 117 20.24 8.37 6.02
CA GLN A 117 20.88 9.30 6.96
C GLN A 117 19.89 9.99 7.92
N LYS A 118 18.59 9.66 7.85
CA LYS A 118 17.51 10.24 8.68
C LYS A 118 17.52 11.77 8.71
N ARG A 119 17.86 12.39 7.58
CA ARG A 119 17.92 13.85 7.44
C ARG A 119 16.52 14.49 7.51
N ARG A 120 15.44 13.72 7.34
CA ARG A 120 14.05 14.21 7.42
C ARG A 120 13.90 15.46 6.54
N TRP A 121 13.44 16.56 7.11
CA TRP A 121 13.24 17.83 6.40
C TRP A 121 14.51 18.49 5.86
N THR A 122 15.71 18.14 6.35
CA THR A 122 16.97 18.67 5.80
C THR A 122 17.44 17.92 4.55
N ASP A 123 16.72 16.87 4.14
CA ASP A 123 16.91 16.21 2.86
C ASP A 123 16.09 16.92 1.78
N GLY A 124 16.72 17.37 0.70
CA GLY A 124 16.02 18.02 -0.42
C GLY A 124 14.98 17.12 -1.10
N ARG A 125 15.06 15.79 -0.92
CA ARG A 125 14.01 14.89 -1.42
C ARG A 125 12.70 15.02 -0.65
N SER A 126 12.71 15.59 0.56
CA SER A 126 11.49 15.88 1.31
C SER A 126 10.64 16.97 0.65
N ASP A 127 11.22 17.79 -0.24
CA ASP A 127 10.45 18.77 -1.01
C ASP A 127 9.48 18.08 -1.98
N LEU A 128 9.79 16.87 -2.45
CA LEU A 128 8.87 16.08 -3.29
C LEU A 128 7.58 15.75 -2.55
N LEU A 129 7.62 15.54 -1.23
CA LEU A 129 6.43 15.35 -0.40
C LEU A 129 5.60 16.63 -0.31
N LEU A 130 6.25 17.80 -0.17
CA LEU A 130 5.56 19.10 -0.14
C LEU A 130 4.89 19.39 -1.49
N LEU A 131 5.59 19.18 -2.60
CA LEU A 131 5.04 19.39 -3.94
C LEU A 131 3.84 18.47 -4.20
N TRP A 132 3.97 17.19 -3.86
CA TRP A 132 2.89 16.23 -3.99
C TRP A 132 1.67 16.63 -3.16
N ALA A 133 1.85 16.96 -1.87
CA ALA A 133 0.74 17.36 -1.00
C ALA A 133 0.05 18.63 -1.54
N ALA A 134 0.82 19.61 -2.05
CA ALA A 134 0.26 20.81 -2.66
C ALA A 134 -0.57 20.50 -3.92
N LEU A 135 -0.12 19.56 -4.75
CA LEU A 135 -0.90 19.07 -5.90
C LEU A 135 -2.19 18.39 -5.48
N MET A 136 -2.14 17.55 -4.45
CA MET A 136 -3.32 16.85 -3.94
C MET A 136 -4.37 17.82 -3.36
N LEU A 137 -3.93 18.87 -2.66
CA LEU A 137 -4.83 19.92 -2.18
C LEU A 137 -5.43 20.77 -3.31
N LYS A 138 -4.73 20.89 -4.45
CA LYS A 138 -5.21 21.60 -5.63
C LYS A 138 -6.18 20.75 -6.47
N HIS A 139 -5.85 19.48 -6.66
CA HIS A 139 -6.61 18.57 -7.51
C HIS A 139 -7.80 17.95 -6.80
N GLU A 140 -7.75 17.91 -5.46
CA GLU A 140 -8.82 17.41 -4.61
C GLU A 140 -9.35 16.01 -5.01
N PRO A 141 -8.48 15.02 -5.32
CA PRO A 141 -8.98 13.67 -5.55
C PRO A 141 -9.74 13.17 -4.31
N PRO A 142 -10.96 12.61 -4.45
CA PRO A 142 -11.76 12.15 -3.31
C PRO A 142 -11.04 11.17 -2.37
N VAL A 143 -10.15 10.34 -2.91
CA VAL A 143 -9.38 9.35 -2.15
C VAL A 143 -7.89 9.46 -2.49
N ILE A 144 -7.05 9.37 -1.47
CA ILE A 144 -5.60 9.36 -1.60
C ILE A 144 -5.06 8.16 -0.84
N LEU A 145 -4.24 7.35 -1.52
CA LEU A 145 -3.49 6.26 -0.93
C LEU A 145 -2.01 6.62 -0.97
N HIS A 146 -1.45 6.92 0.21
CA HIS A 146 -0.05 7.28 0.36
C HIS A 146 0.74 6.17 1.03
N GLU A 147 1.84 5.76 0.40
CA GLU A 147 2.77 4.75 0.93
C GLU A 147 4.09 5.40 1.38
N ASN A 148 4.62 4.89 2.50
CA ASN A 148 5.95 5.23 2.99
C ASN A 148 6.49 4.14 3.92
N VAL A 149 7.77 4.26 4.31
CA VAL A 149 8.44 3.30 5.20
C VAL A 149 7.86 3.28 6.61
N PHE A 150 8.00 2.12 7.28
CA PHE A 150 7.69 1.99 8.71
C PHE A 150 8.41 3.04 9.55
N GLY A 151 7.65 3.75 10.39
CA GLY A 151 8.15 4.85 11.21
C GLY A 151 8.11 6.23 10.55
N PHE A 152 7.59 6.34 9.33
CA PHE A 152 7.22 7.63 8.75
C PHE A 152 6.24 8.37 9.69
N PRO A 153 6.56 9.62 10.09
CA PRO A 153 5.72 10.37 11.03
C PRO A 153 4.46 10.86 10.33
N THR A 154 3.34 10.23 10.67
CA THR A 154 2.06 10.52 10.04
C THR A 154 1.55 11.92 10.27
N SER A 155 1.95 12.53 11.39
CA SER A 155 1.68 13.94 11.71
C SER A 155 2.13 14.89 10.59
N VAL A 156 3.14 14.50 9.80
CA VAL A 156 3.56 15.28 8.64
C VAL A 156 2.43 15.42 7.61
N LEU A 157 1.71 14.33 7.32
CA LEU A 157 0.59 14.41 6.37
C LEU A 157 -0.58 15.16 7.00
N GLU A 158 -0.82 14.99 8.30
CA GLU A 158 -1.86 15.71 9.03
C GLU A 158 -1.61 17.23 8.93
N ASP A 159 -0.39 17.67 9.26
CA ASP A 159 0.01 19.07 9.15
C ASP A 159 -0.18 19.64 7.74
N LEU A 160 0.14 18.84 6.71
CA LEU A 160 0.07 19.27 5.31
C LEU A 160 -1.35 19.23 4.72
N MET A 161 -2.20 18.28 5.13
CA MET A 161 -3.40 17.92 4.37
C MET A 161 -4.70 17.93 5.18
N GLN A 162 -4.64 18.09 6.51
CA GLN A 162 -5.83 18.06 7.39
C GLN A 162 -6.89 19.11 7.05
N GLU A 163 -6.53 20.18 6.34
CA GLU A 163 -7.46 21.21 5.87
C GLU A 163 -8.56 20.60 4.96
N LYS A 164 -8.22 19.57 4.17
CA LYS A 164 -9.15 18.97 3.19
C LYS A 164 -9.37 17.47 3.38
N TYR A 165 -8.47 16.78 4.07
CA TYR A 165 -8.49 15.33 4.17
C TYR A 165 -8.50 14.86 5.62
N VAL A 166 -9.32 13.85 5.90
CA VAL A 166 -9.20 13.04 7.12
C VAL A 166 -8.20 11.93 6.84
N ILE A 167 -7.17 11.85 7.67
CA ILE A 167 -6.07 10.90 7.47
C ILE A 167 -6.32 9.67 8.31
N HIS A 168 -6.39 8.52 7.65
CA HIS A 168 -6.46 7.23 8.30
C HIS A 168 -5.13 6.49 8.16
N HIS A 169 -4.66 5.91 9.25
CA HIS A 169 -3.47 5.08 9.25
C HIS A 169 -3.86 3.62 9.16
N LEU A 170 -3.31 2.94 8.16
CA LEU A 170 -3.33 1.49 8.11
C LEU A 170 -2.22 0.97 9.06
N ARG A 171 -2.36 1.21 10.37
CA ARG A 171 -1.55 0.58 11.43
C ARG A 171 -2.16 -0.75 11.83
N GLU A 172 -2.49 -1.55 10.83
CA GLU A 172 -3.34 -2.71 10.99
C GLU A 172 -2.70 -3.76 11.90
N THR A 173 -1.38 -3.92 11.92
CA THR A 173 -0.76 -5.02 12.69
C THR A 173 -0.98 -4.90 14.20
N LEU A 174 -0.72 -3.74 14.81
CA LEU A 174 -0.87 -3.59 16.27
C LEU A 174 -2.34 -3.63 16.68
N GLU A 175 -3.19 -2.96 15.89
CA GLU A 175 -4.62 -2.86 16.15
C GLU A 175 -5.30 -4.21 15.99
N GLU A 176 -4.99 -4.96 14.93
CA GLU A 176 -5.48 -6.32 14.69
C GLU A 176 -4.98 -7.30 15.74
N GLU A 177 -3.71 -7.19 16.14
CA GLU A 177 -3.17 -7.99 17.24
C GLU A 177 -3.95 -7.73 18.54
N ASN A 178 -4.10 -6.46 18.92
CA ASN A 178 -4.80 -6.09 20.15
C ASN A 178 -6.30 -6.40 20.08
N PHE A 179 -6.91 -6.34 18.91
CA PHE A 179 -8.26 -6.86 18.67
C PHE A 179 -8.34 -8.35 18.97
N CYS A 180 -7.42 -9.15 18.43
CA CYS A 180 -7.37 -10.59 18.66
C CYS A 180 -7.02 -10.96 20.12
N ARG A 181 -6.15 -10.19 20.77
CA ARG A 181 -5.81 -10.35 22.19
C ARG A 181 -7.03 -10.14 23.07
N ARG A 182 -7.78 -9.06 22.85
CA ARG A 182 -9.04 -8.78 23.58
C ARG A 182 -10.07 -9.90 23.39
N ALA A 183 -10.24 -10.39 22.18
CA ALA A 183 -11.15 -11.51 21.90
C ALA A 183 -10.79 -12.81 22.65
N LYS A 184 -9.55 -12.92 23.14
CA LYS A 184 -9.02 -14.05 23.91
C LYS A 184 -8.82 -13.76 25.41
N GLY A 185 -9.14 -12.56 25.88
CA GLY A 185 -8.87 -12.14 27.26
C GLY A 185 -7.37 -12.00 27.57
N LEU A 186 -6.54 -11.70 26.57
CA LEU A 186 -5.11 -11.43 26.74
C LEU A 186 -4.87 -9.92 26.89
N ASP A 187 -3.83 -9.56 27.64
CA ASP A 187 -3.40 -8.16 27.78
C ASP A 187 -3.02 -7.56 26.43
N MET A 188 -3.40 -6.30 26.21
CA MET A 188 -2.99 -5.53 25.05
C MET A 188 -1.50 -5.23 25.10
N VAL A 189 -0.86 -5.16 23.94
CA VAL A 189 0.54 -4.78 23.79
C VAL A 189 0.67 -3.39 23.18
N GLN A 190 1.76 -2.71 23.51
CA GLN A 190 2.08 -1.37 22.98
C GLN A 190 2.87 -1.44 21.66
N THR A 191 3.44 -2.61 21.35
CA THR A 191 4.21 -2.88 20.14
C THR A 191 3.78 -4.24 19.59
N PRO A 192 3.69 -4.43 18.26
CA PRO A 192 3.36 -5.73 17.68
C PRO A 192 4.27 -6.84 18.21
N SER A 193 3.69 -7.97 18.60
CA SER A 193 4.44 -9.16 19.00
C SER A 193 5.23 -9.70 17.82
N ARG A 194 6.39 -10.29 18.13
CA ARG A 194 7.22 -10.99 17.14
C ARG A 194 6.54 -12.23 16.57
N SER A 195 5.57 -12.79 17.29
CA SER A 195 4.81 -13.95 16.89
C SER A 195 3.38 -13.85 17.40
N TRP A 196 2.43 -14.25 16.56
CA TRP A 196 1.01 -14.33 16.86
C TRP A 196 0.56 -15.76 17.20
N GLU A 197 1.49 -16.68 17.47
CA GLU A 197 1.15 -18.07 17.81
C GLU A 197 0.29 -18.18 19.07
N CYS A 198 0.47 -17.27 20.04
CA CYS A 198 -0.41 -17.16 21.23
C CYS A 198 -1.86 -16.79 20.87
N LEU A 199 -2.06 -16.14 19.72
CA LEU A 199 -3.37 -15.75 19.20
C LEU A 199 -4.02 -16.86 18.36
N LEU A 200 -3.34 -17.98 18.12
CA LEU A 200 -3.93 -19.16 17.49
C LEU A 200 -4.74 -19.97 18.50
N THR A 201 -5.80 -20.62 18.05
CA THR A 201 -6.46 -21.67 18.85
C THR A 201 -5.57 -22.90 18.96
N GLU A 202 -5.78 -23.76 19.96
CA GLU A 202 -5.01 -25.01 20.09
C GLU A 202 -5.07 -25.86 18.81
N GLN A 203 -6.24 -25.90 18.16
CA GLN A 203 -6.40 -26.63 16.91
C GLN A 203 -5.58 -26.01 15.77
N GLN A 204 -5.56 -24.69 15.66
CA GLN A 204 -4.73 -23.98 14.67
C GLN A 204 -3.23 -24.17 14.94
N GLN A 205 -2.80 -24.22 16.20
CA GLN A 205 -1.41 -24.53 16.56
C GLN A 205 -1.04 -25.95 16.11
N LYS A 206 -1.92 -26.94 16.34
CA LYS A 206 -1.73 -28.32 15.83
C LYS A 206 -1.66 -28.35 14.30
N TYR A 207 -2.50 -27.58 13.61
CA TYR A 207 -2.46 -27.48 12.16
C TYR A 207 -1.16 -26.84 11.67
N LEU A 208 -0.71 -25.75 12.30
CA LEU A 208 0.55 -25.09 11.98
C LEU A 208 1.75 -26.04 12.15
N ALA A 209 1.81 -26.78 13.26
CA ALA A 209 2.85 -27.78 13.50
C ALA A 209 2.85 -28.86 12.40
N LYS A 210 1.67 -29.37 12.02
CA LYS A 210 1.56 -30.38 10.97
C LYS A 210 1.95 -29.84 9.59
N TYR A 211 1.54 -28.62 9.27
CA TYR A 211 1.94 -27.95 8.03
C TYR A 211 3.46 -27.74 7.96
N ARG A 212 4.11 -27.32 9.06
CA ARG A 212 5.57 -27.19 9.15
C ARG A 212 6.28 -28.53 8.96
N GLU A 213 5.80 -29.60 9.60
CA GLU A 213 6.34 -30.95 9.44
C GLU A 213 6.26 -31.42 7.98
N THR A 214 5.07 -31.31 7.37
CA THR A 214 4.89 -31.73 5.97
C THR A 214 5.69 -30.86 5.00
N TRP A 215 5.78 -29.55 5.24
CA TRP A 215 6.63 -28.67 4.45
C TRP A 215 8.11 -29.08 4.52
N GLN A 216 8.61 -29.40 5.72
CA GLN A 216 9.98 -29.90 5.89
C GLN A 216 10.25 -31.20 5.12
N GLN A 217 9.25 -32.10 5.04
CA GLN A 217 9.36 -33.36 4.30
C GLN A 217 9.33 -33.19 2.77
N CYS A 218 8.58 -32.20 2.26
CA CYS A 218 8.38 -32.03 0.81
C CYS A 218 9.34 -31.03 0.15
N ARG A 219 10.20 -30.36 0.91
CA ARG A 219 11.02 -29.25 0.42
C ARG A 219 12.31 -29.73 -0.26
N SER A 220 12.47 -29.46 -1.56
CA SER A 220 13.72 -29.71 -2.29
C SER A 220 14.71 -28.54 -2.24
N ASP A 221 14.25 -27.30 -2.06
CA ASP A 221 15.09 -26.08 -2.08
C ASP A 221 14.82 -25.10 -0.93
N LYS A 222 15.90 -24.51 -0.40
CA LYS A 222 15.95 -23.79 0.89
C LYS A 222 15.49 -22.32 0.87
N GLU A 223 15.00 -21.78 -0.24
CA GLU A 223 14.83 -20.31 -0.33
C GLU A 223 13.41 -19.77 -0.11
N GLN A 224 12.35 -20.56 -0.36
CA GLN A 224 10.98 -20.03 -0.23
C GLN A 224 10.38 -20.15 1.17
N GLU A 225 9.86 -19.05 1.71
CA GLU A 225 9.12 -19.03 2.97
C GLU A 225 7.72 -19.65 2.79
N PRO A 226 7.30 -20.59 3.66
CA PRO A 226 6.00 -21.22 3.52
C PRO A 226 4.86 -20.32 4.01
N VAL A 227 3.73 -20.45 3.34
CA VAL A 227 2.43 -19.86 3.69
C VAL A 227 1.43 -20.99 3.88
N PHE A 228 0.65 -20.95 4.96
CA PHE A 228 -0.28 -22.02 5.35
C PHE A 228 -1.70 -21.49 5.49
N ASP A 229 -2.71 -22.20 4.97
CA ASP A 229 -4.12 -21.90 5.27
C ASP A 229 -4.55 -22.61 6.57
N LEU A 230 -4.49 -21.90 7.70
CA LEU A 230 -4.87 -22.47 9.01
C LEU A 230 -6.38 -22.68 9.18
N SER A 231 -7.20 -22.38 8.17
CA SER A 231 -8.63 -22.71 8.18
C SER A 231 -8.93 -24.14 7.71
N GLN A 232 -7.92 -24.88 7.24
CA GLN A 232 -8.10 -26.22 6.69
C GLN A 232 -7.33 -27.28 7.46
N ASN A 233 -7.89 -28.48 7.49
CA ASN A 233 -7.25 -29.61 8.13
C ASN A 233 -6.11 -30.14 7.22
N PRO A 234 -4.85 -30.07 7.65
CA PRO A 234 -3.71 -30.53 6.85
C PRO A 234 -3.77 -32.02 6.49
N ALA A 235 -4.48 -32.84 7.28
CA ALA A 235 -4.67 -34.26 6.97
C ALA A 235 -5.63 -34.51 5.80
N ARG A 236 -6.47 -33.53 5.44
CA ARG A 236 -7.44 -33.63 4.34
C ARG A 236 -7.04 -32.78 3.14
N PHE A 237 -6.47 -31.60 3.38
CA PHE A 237 -6.13 -30.64 2.34
C PHE A 237 -4.78 -29.99 2.65
N LEU A 238 -3.78 -30.32 1.82
CA LEU A 238 -2.44 -29.74 1.93
C LEU A 238 -2.37 -28.37 1.22
N LYS A 239 -3.16 -27.40 1.70
CA LYS A 239 -3.16 -26.03 1.16
C LYS A 239 -2.08 -25.17 1.84
N MET A 240 -0.85 -25.40 1.41
CA MET A 240 0.32 -24.60 1.71
C MET A 240 0.89 -24.02 0.40
N THR A 241 1.88 -23.12 0.49
CA THR A 241 2.64 -22.66 -0.69
C THR A 241 3.10 -23.87 -1.50
N THR A 242 2.90 -23.88 -2.82
CA THR A 242 3.41 -24.99 -3.66
C THR A 242 4.92 -24.86 -3.86
N LYS A 243 5.56 -25.93 -4.36
CA LYS A 243 6.98 -25.90 -4.79
C LYS A 243 7.29 -24.77 -5.80
N ASP A 244 6.28 -24.31 -6.54
CA ASP A 244 6.38 -23.25 -7.54
C ASP A 244 6.07 -21.85 -6.96
N GLY A 245 5.98 -21.72 -5.63
CA GLY A 245 5.69 -20.45 -4.96
C GLY A 245 4.22 -20.01 -5.00
N ARG A 246 3.27 -20.87 -5.42
CA ARG A 246 1.85 -20.49 -5.49
C ARG A 246 1.23 -20.46 -4.11
N LEU A 247 0.54 -19.38 -3.78
CA LEU A 247 -0.17 -19.21 -2.51
C LEU A 247 -1.43 -20.10 -2.42
N PRO A 248 -1.85 -20.50 -1.20
CA PRO A 248 -3.15 -21.12 -0.96
C PRO A 248 -4.32 -20.26 -1.47
N THR A 249 -5.40 -20.89 -1.92
CA THR A 249 -6.61 -20.17 -2.35
C THR A 249 -7.27 -19.45 -1.18
N PHE A 250 -7.46 -18.14 -1.29
CA PHE A 250 -8.14 -17.34 -0.29
C PHE A 250 -9.66 -17.62 -0.27
N ARG A 251 -10.24 -17.71 0.93
CA ARG A 251 -11.70 -17.78 1.15
C ARG A 251 -12.10 -16.71 2.15
N THR A 252 -13.40 -16.47 2.27
CA THR A 252 -14.00 -15.39 3.07
C THR A 252 -13.65 -15.40 4.57
N ASN A 253 -13.03 -16.47 5.09
CA ASN A 253 -12.57 -16.59 6.48
C ASN A 253 -11.23 -17.36 6.59
N THR A 254 -10.40 -17.34 5.55
CA THR A 254 -9.09 -18.02 5.61
C THR A 254 -8.15 -17.25 6.52
N LYS A 255 -7.52 -17.95 7.48
CA LYS A 255 -6.40 -17.42 8.26
C LYS A 255 -5.10 -17.88 7.62
N ILE A 256 -4.57 -17.06 6.71
CA ILE A 256 -3.39 -17.36 5.92
C ILE A 256 -2.13 -17.02 6.72
N TRP A 257 -1.51 -18.02 7.34
CA TRP A 257 -0.29 -17.87 8.13
C TRP A 257 0.93 -17.74 7.23
N VAL A 258 1.77 -16.74 7.48
CA VAL A 258 3.06 -16.55 6.81
C VAL A 258 4.16 -16.82 7.82
N ASP A 259 4.93 -17.89 7.62
CA ASP A 259 5.84 -18.37 8.65
C ASP A 259 6.98 -17.38 8.93
N GLY A 260 7.53 -16.73 7.89
CA GLY A 260 8.56 -15.69 8.04
C GLY A 260 8.07 -14.43 8.76
N LEU A 261 6.77 -14.13 8.73
CA LEU A 261 6.16 -13.05 9.51
C LEU A 261 5.72 -13.51 10.91
N SER A 262 5.66 -14.82 11.14
CA SER A 262 5.12 -15.43 12.38
C SER A 262 3.73 -14.89 12.77
N ARG A 263 2.90 -14.60 11.76
CA ARG A 263 1.51 -14.17 11.91
C ARG A 263 0.70 -14.49 10.66
N TRP A 264 -0.61 -14.30 10.71
CA TRP A 264 -1.42 -14.35 9.49
C TRP A 264 -1.41 -13.03 8.72
N LEU A 265 -1.70 -13.12 7.42
CA LEU A 265 -1.92 -11.97 6.56
C LEU A 265 -3.11 -11.16 7.08
N LEU A 266 -2.90 -9.84 7.19
CA LEU A 266 -3.95 -8.89 7.49
C LEU A 266 -4.92 -8.80 6.29
N PRO A 267 -6.16 -8.33 6.48
CA PRO A 267 -7.12 -8.17 5.39
C PRO A 267 -6.57 -7.39 4.19
N VAL A 268 -5.82 -6.30 4.44
CA VAL A 268 -5.18 -5.52 3.36
C VAL A 268 -4.10 -6.30 2.61
N GLU A 269 -3.33 -7.12 3.34
CA GLU A 269 -2.26 -7.94 2.77
C GLU A 269 -2.83 -9.10 1.96
N MET A 270 -3.92 -9.72 2.45
CA MET A 270 -4.68 -10.70 1.69
C MET A 270 -5.20 -10.08 0.39
N ALA A 271 -5.83 -8.91 0.46
CA ALA A 271 -6.33 -8.19 -0.71
C ALA A 271 -5.21 -7.91 -1.74
N ALA A 272 -4.05 -7.43 -1.27
CA ALA A 272 -2.88 -7.21 -2.10
C ALA A 272 -2.37 -8.51 -2.76
N ALA A 273 -2.31 -9.62 -2.00
CA ALA A 273 -1.92 -10.92 -2.52
C ALA A 273 -2.92 -11.48 -3.55
N MET A 274 -4.22 -11.18 -3.41
CA MET A 274 -5.24 -11.61 -4.39
C MET A 274 -5.03 -10.91 -5.74
N ALA A 275 -4.68 -9.62 -5.70
CA ALA A 275 -4.48 -8.81 -6.90
C ALA A 275 -3.23 -9.22 -7.68
N MET A 276 -2.20 -9.74 -7.02
CA MET A 276 -0.97 -10.22 -7.67
C MET A 276 -1.10 -11.57 -8.37
N ASN A 277 -2.21 -12.30 -8.19
CA ASN A 277 -2.40 -13.63 -8.77
C ASN A 277 -2.79 -13.61 -10.27
N TYR A 278 -2.61 -12.47 -10.96
CA TYR A 278 -2.69 -12.35 -12.42
C TYR A 278 -1.29 -12.46 -13.06
N GLY A 279 -0.73 -13.67 -13.07
CA GLY A 279 0.04 -14.24 -14.18
C GLY A 279 1.45 -13.76 -14.60
N VAL A 280 2.05 -12.66 -14.13
CA VAL A 280 3.26 -12.13 -14.83
C VAL A 280 4.36 -11.49 -13.96
N LEU A 281 4.85 -12.12 -12.89
CA LEU A 281 6.09 -11.64 -12.25
C LEU A 281 7.03 -12.81 -11.87
N GLY A 282 7.96 -13.10 -12.77
CA GLY A 282 9.14 -13.93 -12.48
C GLY A 282 10.07 -13.25 -11.45
N GLN A 283 10.98 -14.03 -10.88
CA GLN A 283 11.79 -13.68 -9.71
C GLN A 283 12.38 -12.25 -9.77
N PRO A 284 11.97 -11.34 -8.86
CA PRO A 284 12.41 -9.96 -8.90
C PRO A 284 13.78 -9.77 -8.24
N ASN A 285 14.69 -9.06 -8.90
CA ASN A 285 15.88 -8.50 -8.26
C ASN A 285 15.50 -7.40 -7.24
N ARG A 286 16.44 -6.95 -6.39
CA ARG A 286 16.18 -5.92 -5.35
C ARG A 286 15.54 -4.63 -5.90
N GLN A 287 15.82 -4.25 -7.14
CA GLN A 287 15.23 -3.08 -7.79
C GLN A 287 13.77 -3.33 -8.22
N GLN A 288 13.45 -4.57 -8.60
CA GLN A 288 12.09 -5.03 -8.88
C GLN A 288 11.26 -5.24 -7.61
N VAL A 289 11.87 -5.48 -6.44
CA VAL A 289 11.16 -5.49 -5.14
C VAL A 289 10.62 -4.10 -4.79
N GLY A 290 11.40 -3.03 -5.05
CA GLY A 290 10.92 -1.65 -4.94
C GLY A 290 9.71 -1.37 -5.85
N ASN A 291 9.73 -1.91 -7.07
CA ASN A 291 8.61 -1.83 -8.01
C ASN A 291 7.46 -2.79 -7.66
N GLY A 292 7.72 -3.90 -6.97
CA GLY A 292 6.74 -4.87 -6.50
C GLY A 292 5.86 -4.31 -5.38
N MET A 293 6.38 -3.40 -4.55
CA MET A 293 5.56 -2.65 -3.59
C MET A 293 4.53 -1.75 -4.28
N HIS A 294 4.87 -1.14 -5.42
CA HIS A 294 3.91 -0.43 -6.26
C HIS A 294 2.79 -1.35 -6.79
N VAL A 295 3.08 -2.62 -7.08
CA VAL A 295 2.08 -3.61 -7.55
C VAL A 295 1.19 -4.10 -6.39
N ALA A 296 1.73 -4.26 -5.18
CA ALA A 296 0.94 -4.51 -3.98
C ALA A 296 -0.05 -3.36 -3.70
N ASN A 297 0.39 -2.11 -3.94
CA ASN A 297 -0.46 -0.92 -3.87
C ASN A 297 -1.60 -0.97 -4.89
N CYS A 298 -1.39 -1.47 -6.12
CA CYS A 298 -2.47 -1.72 -7.08
C CYS A 298 -3.54 -2.70 -6.56
N GLY A 299 -3.16 -3.64 -5.67
CA GLY A 299 -4.11 -4.57 -5.05
C GLY A 299 -4.95 -3.95 -3.95
N VAL A 300 -4.34 -3.11 -3.11
CA VAL A 300 -5.07 -2.27 -2.14
C VAL A 300 -6.00 -1.30 -2.86
N VAL A 301 -5.57 -0.75 -4.00
CA VAL A 301 -6.34 0.12 -4.89
C VAL A 301 -7.52 -0.59 -5.51
N LEU A 302 -7.36 -1.83 -6.00
CA LEU A 302 -8.48 -2.62 -6.51
C LEU A 302 -9.51 -2.84 -5.39
N ALA A 303 -9.07 -3.13 -4.16
CA ALA A 303 -9.96 -3.30 -3.02
C ALA A 303 -10.69 -2.00 -2.62
N VAL A 304 -9.97 -0.87 -2.56
CA VAL A 304 -10.53 0.45 -2.22
C VAL A 304 -11.44 0.97 -3.34
N ALA A 305 -11.06 0.82 -4.60
CA ALA A 305 -11.87 1.25 -5.73
C ALA A 305 -13.14 0.39 -5.89
N LEU A 306 -13.07 -0.93 -5.60
CA LEU A 306 -14.27 -1.79 -5.50
C LEU A 306 -15.17 -1.41 -4.31
N ALA A 307 -14.62 -0.79 -3.28
CA ALA A 307 -15.38 -0.29 -2.14
C ALA A 307 -16.09 1.05 -2.43
N CYS A 308 -15.47 1.93 -3.21
CA CYS A 308 -15.94 3.29 -3.49
C CYS A 308 -16.92 3.40 -4.67
N THR A 309 -17.15 2.35 -5.47
CA THR A 309 -18.11 2.36 -6.59
C THR A 309 -19.54 1.94 -6.19
N ARG A 310 -19.89 2.04 -4.91
CA ARG A 310 -21.24 1.86 -4.35
C ARG A 310 -21.71 3.14 -3.67
#